data_AF-A0A535XWR5-F1
#
_entry.id   AF-A0A535XWR5-F1
#
_cell.length_a   1.000
_cell.length_b   1.000
_cell.length_c   1.000
_cell.angle_alpha   90.00
_cell.angle_beta   90.00
_cell.angle_gamma   90.00
#
_symmetry.space_group_name_H-M   'P 1'
#
loop_
_entity.id
_entity.type
_entity.pdbx_description
1 polymer ?
#
loop_
_entity_poly.entity_id
_entity_poly.type
_entity_poly.pdbx_seq_one_letter_code
_entity_poly.pdbx_strand_id
1 'polypeptide(L)'
;MTDALNPAMAWDRLAPPERGGDVAQRAPLRVEPLLRLDLEELLIRDDDLPAADGATLFWLDGRDGEWIAWAARIEGDRATPWLVRAARLRLERTDPALRALLATDGGRAGPPDDQDARPLEPMPRALACICRERSSEAIYRSADQGWTTVEEVKRRTGVAFGECQGRRCVATIATRLDQAPGERGARITPRPPLVPVPASVLAAFADP
;
A
#
# COMPACT_ATOMS: atom_id res chain seq x y z
N MET A 1 30.88 -15.17 -10.74
CA MET A 1 30.14 -16.17 -9.94
C MET A 1 28.78 -15.57 -9.66
N THR A 2 27.80 -16.06 -10.43
CA THR A 2 26.35 -15.77 -10.48
C THR A 2 25.90 -14.32 -10.68
N ASP A 3 25.75 -13.97 -11.95
CA ASP A 3 25.16 -12.76 -12.55
C ASP A 3 23.62 -12.68 -12.38
N ALA A 4 23.08 -13.32 -11.34
CA ALA A 4 21.66 -13.38 -11.11
C ALA A 4 21.22 -12.17 -10.29
N LEU A 5 20.21 -11.43 -10.79
CA LEU A 5 19.28 -10.70 -9.93
C LEU A 5 18.94 -11.60 -8.74
N ASN A 6 18.92 -11.05 -7.52
CA ASN A 6 18.65 -11.83 -6.30
C ASN A 6 17.52 -12.84 -6.58
N PRO A 7 17.79 -14.16 -6.59
CA PRO A 7 16.80 -15.17 -6.97
C PRO A 7 15.58 -15.20 -6.02
N ALA A 8 15.71 -14.62 -4.82
CA ALA A 8 14.60 -14.41 -3.90
C ALA A 8 13.58 -13.36 -4.40
N MET A 9 14.00 -12.48 -5.32
CA MET A 9 13.10 -11.53 -5.94
C MET A 9 12.77 -12.03 -7.34
N ALA A 10 11.62 -12.69 -7.48
CA ALA A 10 11.07 -13.13 -8.77
C ALA A 10 10.62 -11.92 -9.62
N TRP A 11 11.58 -11.15 -10.12
CA TRP A 11 11.39 -9.92 -10.89
C TRP A 11 10.51 -10.12 -12.13
N ASP A 12 10.62 -11.28 -12.75
CA ASP A 12 9.82 -11.75 -13.89
C ASP A 12 8.32 -11.86 -13.57
N ARG A 13 7.94 -11.81 -12.29
CA ARG A 13 6.55 -11.90 -11.81
C ARG A 13 6.00 -10.57 -11.29
N LEU A 14 6.82 -9.52 -11.26
CA LEU A 14 6.36 -8.20 -10.82
C LEU A 14 5.56 -7.53 -11.93
N ALA A 15 4.37 -7.04 -11.59
CA ALA A 15 3.49 -6.30 -12.47
C ALA A 15 3.59 -4.79 -12.16
N PRO A 16 3.49 -3.89 -13.17
CA PRO A 16 3.62 -2.46 -12.96
C PRO A 16 2.54 -1.91 -11.99
N PRO A 17 2.90 -0.91 -11.15
CA PRO A 17 1.97 -0.27 -10.24
C PRO A 17 1.19 0.84 -10.94
N GLU A 18 0.07 0.50 -11.58
CA GLU A 18 -0.91 1.49 -12.04
C GLU A 18 -2.31 1.32 -11.42
N ARG A 19 -3.01 2.46 -11.28
CA ARG A 19 -4.34 2.58 -10.66
C ARG A 19 -5.42 2.02 -11.59
N GLY A 20 -5.87 0.81 -11.28
CA GLY A 20 -7.03 0.17 -11.94
C GLY A 20 -6.66 -0.98 -12.87
N GLY A 21 -7.65 -1.81 -13.22
CA GLY A 21 -7.51 -2.99 -14.09
C GLY A 21 -7.34 -4.32 -13.35
N ASP A 22 -7.71 -5.40 -14.04
CA ASP A 22 -7.57 -6.78 -13.54
C ASP A 22 -6.08 -7.16 -13.49
N VAL A 23 -5.59 -7.47 -12.29
CA VAL A 23 -4.20 -7.89 -12.04
C VAL A 23 -3.84 -9.15 -12.84
N ALA A 24 -4.83 -10.00 -13.14
CA ALA A 24 -4.64 -11.24 -13.89
C ALA A 24 -4.35 -11.03 -15.39
N GLN A 25 -4.64 -9.85 -15.95
CA GLN A 25 -4.45 -9.54 -17.38
C GLN A 25 -3.21 -8.67 -17.65
N ARG A 26 -2.36 -8.46 -16.64
CA ARG A 26 -1.18 -7.59 -16.75
C ARG A 26 -0.02 -8.33 -17.39
N ALA A 27 0.62 -7.70 -18.36
CA ALA A 27 1.92 -8.16 -18.86
C ALA A 27 2.98 -7.98 -17.75
N PRO A 28 3.94 -8.91 -17.61
CA PRO A 28 5.07 -8.75 -16.70
C PRO A 28 5.89 -7.50 -17.01
N LEU A 29 6.57 -6.94 -16.01
CA LEU A 29 7.55 -5.88 -16.23
C LEU A 29 8.65 -6.36 -17.18
N ARG A 30 9.02 -5.52 -18.14
CA ARG A 30 10.26 -5.68 -18.91
C ARG A 30 11.41 -5.27 -18.03
N VAL A 31 12.13 -6.26 -17.52
CA VAL A 31 13.29 -6.05 -16.65
C VAL A 31 14.51 -5.78 -17.53
N GLU A 32 15.05 -4.57 -17.43
CA GLU A 32 16.30 -4.18 -18.07
C GLU A 32 17.50 -4.87 -17.40
N PRO A 33 18.68 -4.90 -18.07
CA PRO A 33 19.89 -5.43 -17.47
C PRO A 33 20.24 -4.74 -16.14
N LEU A 34 20.75 -5.53 -15.19
CA LEU A 34 21.17 -5.05 -13.88
C LEU A 34 22.32 -4.05 -14.00
N LEU A 35 22.07 -2.83 -13.51
CA LEU A 35 23.08 -1.80 -13.36
C LEU A 35 23.78 -1.93 -12.00
N ARG A 36 25.08 -1.65 -11.95
CA ARG A 36 25.90 -1.78 -10.74
C ARG A 36 26.60 -0.47 -10.44
N LEU A 37 26.65 -0.10 -9.17
CA LEU A 37 27.25 1.15 -8.73
C LEU A 37 27.98 0.93 -7.40
N ASP A 38 29.25 1.30 -7.34
CA ASP A 38 30.06 1.28 -6.11
C ASP A 38 30.25 2.73 -5.65
N LEU A 39 29.92 3.01 -4.39
CA LEU A 39 29.94 4.34 -3.79
C LEU A 39 30.74 4.34 -2.48
N GLU A 40 31.32 5.49 -2.14
CA GLU A 40 31.88 5.68 -0.80
C GLU A 40 30.76 5.77 0.26
N GLU A 41 29.67 6.46 -0.06
CA GLU A 41 28.50 6.64 0.80
C GLU A 41 27.22 6.48 -0.02
N LEU A 42 26.32 5.62 0.45
CA LEU A 42 24.97 5.47 -0.06
C LEU A 42 24.03 6.46 0.64
N LEU A 43 23.45 7.38 -0.13
CA LEU A 43 22.37 8.24 0.33
C LEU A 43 21.00 7.63 -0.04
N ILE A 44 20.15 7.42 0.97
CA ILE A 44 18.73 7.14 0.79
C ILE A 44 17.95 8.37 1.21
N ARG A 45 17.12 8.90 0.30
CA ARG A 45 16.28 10.07 0.54
C ARG A 45 14.86 9.74 0.13
N ASP A 46 13.95 9.79 1.10
CA ASP A 46 12.53 9.45 0.87
C ASP A 46 12.37 8.07 0.19
N ASP A 47 13.17 7.09 0.64
CA ASP A 47 13.28 5.71 0.12
C ASP A 47 13.88 5.56 -1.29
N ASP A 48 14.27 6.67 -1.94
CA ASP A 48 14.94 6.67 -3.24
C ASP A 48 16.46 6.80 -3.12
N LEU A 49 17.17 6.34 -4.15
CA LEU A 49 18.63 6.44 -4.30
C LEU A 49 18.98 7.49 -5.37
N PRO A 50 19.32 8.73 -4.99
CA PRO A 50 19.64 9.79 -5.96
C PRO A 50 20.80 9.44 -6.91
N ALA A 51 21.77 8.67 -6.43
CA ALA A 51 22.92 8.24 -7.23
C ALA A 51 22.57 7.13 -8.25
N ALA A 52 21.43 6.46 -8.08
CA ALA A 52 20.93 5.40 -8.96
C ALA A 52 19.72 5.90 -9.77
N ASP A 53 19.82 7.11 -10.33
CA ASP A 53 18.76 7.76 -11.10
C ASP A 53 17.42 7.82 -10.34
N GLY A 54 17.46 8.05 -9.03
CA GLY A 54 16.26 8.09 -8.19
C GLY A 54 15.52 6.75 -8.09
N ALA A 55 16.20 5.63 -8.33
CA ALA A 55 15.63 4.30 -8.15
C ALA A 55 15.16 4.10 -6.69
N THR A 56 13.97 3.52 -6.52
CA THR A 56 13.40 3.25 -5.21
C THR A 56 14.01 2.00 -4.60
N LEU A 57 14.43 2.10 -3.34
CA LEU A 57 14.96 1.01 -2.54
C LEU A 57 13.86 0.01 -2.19
N PHE A 58 14.15 -1.28 -2.31
CA PHE A 58 13.27 -2.33 -1.75
C PHE A 58 14.03 -3.35 -0.90
N TRP A 59 15.36 -3.39 -0.98
CA TRP A 59 16.17 -4.21 -0.09
C TRP A 59 17.51 -3.56 0.21
N LEU A 60 17.92 -3.65 1.47
CA LEU A 60 19.18 -3.11 1.98
C LEU A 60 19.73 -4.09 3.01
N ASP A 61 21.00 -4.43 2.88
CA ASP A 61 21.74 -5.24 3.84
C ASP A 61 23.05 -4.53 4.18
N GLY A 62 23.44 -4.63 5.45
CA GLY A 62 24.70 -4.12 5.97
C GLY A 62 25.47 -5.26 6.63
N ARG A 63 26.54 -5.73 5.98
CA ARG A 63 27.40 -6.79 6.55
C ARG A 63 28.87 -6.40 6.44
N ASP A 64 29.63 -6.67 7.49
CA ASP A 64 31.10 -6.52 7.54
C ASP A 64 31.63 -5.14 7.12
N GLY A 65 30.86 -4.07 7.38
CA GLY A 65 31.25 -2.69 7.05
C GLY A 65 30.95 -2.27 5.61
N GLU A 66 30.24 -3.10 4.85
CA GLU A 66 29.76 -2.80 3.52
C GLU A 66 28.22 -2.84 3.47
N TRP A 67 27.64 -1.88 2.77
CA TRP A 67 26.22 -1.80 2.48
C TRP A 67 25.96 -2.30 1.07
N ILE A 68 24.92 -3.12 0.92
CA ILE A 68 24.43 -3.60 -0.36
C ILE A 68 22.95 -3.20 -0.45
N ALA A 69 22.64 -2.36 -1.41
CA ALA A 69 21.28 -1.93 -1.71
C ALA A 69 20.84 -2.47 -3.06
N TRP A 70 19.62 -2.98 -3.11
CA TRP A 70 18.94 -3.27 -4.36
C TRP A 70 17.79 -2.26 -4.51
N ALA A 71 17.78 -1.61 -5.67
CA ALA A 71 16.83 -0.58 -6.02
C ALA A 71 16.36 -0.75 -7.47
N ALA A 72 15.22 -0.17 -7.82
CA ALA A 72 14.74 -0.19 -9.19
C ALA A 72 14.00 1.08 -9.51
N ARG A 73 14.22 1.57 -10.74
CA ARG A 73 13.41 2.61 -11.33
C ARG A 73 12.36 1.95 -12.20
N ILE A 74 11.09 2.19 -11.91
CA ILE A 74 9.97 1.66 -12.70
C ILE A 74 9.35 2.81 -13.48
N GLU A 75 9.32 2.67 -14.81
CA GLU A 75 8.73 3.63 -15.74
C GLU A 75 7.79 2.90 -16.69
N GLY A 76 6.48 3.06 -16.48
CA GLY A 76 5.48 2.29 -17.23
C GLY A 76 5.66 0.79 -17.03
N ASP A 77 5.86 0.04 -18.12
CA ASP A 77 6.08 -1.42 -18.11
C ASP A 77 7.57 -1.81 -17.97
N ARG A 78 8.48 -0.84 -17.82
CA ARG A 78 9.93 -1.07 -17.76
C ARG A 78 10.45 -0.95 -16.33
N ALA A 79 11.25 -1.91 -15.91
CA ALA A 79 11.97 -1.89 -14.64
C ALA A 79 13.48 -1.87 -14.89
N THR A 80 14.17 -0.86 -14.38
CA THR A 80 15.63 -0.74 -14.44
C THR A 80 16.22 -1.05 -13.07
N PRO A 81 16.74 -2.27 -12.84
CA PRO A 81 17.27 -2.67 -11.55
C PRO A 81 18.70 -2.17 -11.34
N TRP A 82 19.00 -1.86 -10.08
CA TRP A 82 20.30 -1.41 -9.59
C TRP A 82 20.74 -2.27 -8.42
N LEU A 83 22.03 -2.63 -8.43
CA LEU A 83 22.76 -3.15 -7.29
C LEU A 83 23.80 -2.10 -6.90
N VAL A 84 23.63 -1.49 -5.73
CA VAL A 84 24.52 -0.45 -5.22
C VAL A 84 25.28 -0.98 -4.02
N ARG A 85 26.60 -0.79 -4.01
CA ARG A 85 27.47 -1.11 -2.87
C ARG A 85 28.04 0.17 -2.29
N ALA A 86 28.14 0.26 -0.96
CA ALA A 86 28.77 1.41 -0.33
C ALA A 86 29.44 1.10 1.01
N ALA A 87 30.49 1.85 1.35
CA ALA A 87 31.14 1.72 2.66
C ALA A 87 30.30 2.36 3.80
N ARG A 88 29.52 3.39 3.49
CA ARG A 88 28.76 4.17 4.48
C ARG A 88 27.31 4.36 4.04
N LEU A 89 26.41 4.54 5.00
CA LEU A 89 24.99 4.79 4.75
C LEU A 89 24.55 6.12 5.37
N ARG A 90 23.80 6.91 4.61
CA ARG A 90 23.16 8.15 5.05
C ARG A 90 21.68 8.14 4.71
N LEU A 91 20.84 8.42 5.71
CA LEU A 91 19.38 8.46 5.58
C LEU A 91 18.88 9.90 5.72
N GLU A 92 18.10 10.38 4.76
CA GLU A 92 17.46 11.69 4.80
C GLU A 92 15.95 11.56 4.63
N ARG A 93 15.19 12.16 5.56
CA ARG A 93 13.70 12.25 5.51
C ARG A 93 12.96 10.91 5.35
N THR A 94 13.66 9.80 5.55
CA THR A 94 13.16 8.42 5.53
C THR A 94 12.12 8.14 6.61
N ASP A 95 11.21 7.21 6.33
CA ASP A 95 10.20 6.71 7.27
C ASP A 95 10.82 6.33 8.64
N PRO A 96 10.25 6.78 9.77
CA PRO A 96 10.76 6.47 11.11
C PRO A 96 10.87 4.96 11.40
N ALA A 97 10.01 4.13 10.82
CA ALA A 97 10.05 2.68 10.98
C ALA A 97 11.25 2.06 10.26
N LEU A 98 11.56 2.51 9.04
CA LEU A 98 12.77 2.07 8.32
C LEU A 98 14.03 2.50 9.11
N ARG A 99 14.04 3.72 9.64
CA ARG A 99 15.14 4.19 10.51
C ARG A 99 15.29 3.32 11.76
N ALA A 100 14.20 2.92 12.41
CA ALA A 100 14.23 2.07 13.60
C ALA A 100 14.72 0.64 13.27
N LEU A 101 14.25 0.05 12.17
CA LEU A 101 14.69 -1.27 11.70
C LEU A 101 16.20 -1.32 11.47
N LEU A 102 16.75 -0.30 10.78
CA LEU A 102 18.18 -0.22 10.49
C LEU A 102 19.02 0.05 11.75
N ALA A 103 18.46 0.76 12.74
CA ALA A 103 19.13 1.04 14.00
C ALA A 103 19.25 -0.17 14.93
N THR A 104 18.39 -1.18 14.78
CA THR A 104 18.29 -2.27 15.77
C THR A 104 19.35 -3.35 15.59
N ASP A 105 19.92 -3.54 14.39
CA ASP A 105 20.96 -4.56 14.13
C ASP A 105 21.84 -4.23 12.92
N GLY A 106 22.18 -2.96 12.69
CA GLY A 106 23.09 -2.55 11.61
C GLY A 106 22.66 -2.98 10.21
N GLY A 107 21.36 -3.21 9.98
CA GLY A 107 20.83 -3.68 8.70
C GLY A 107 20.80 -5.19 8.51
N ARG A 108 20.95 -6.02 9.56
CA ARG A 108 20.75 -7.49 9.49
C ARG A 108 19.27 -7.88 9.32
N ALA A 109 18.63 -7.41 8.24
CA ALA A 109 17.44 -8.05 7.71
C ALA A 109 17.89 -8.85 6.48
N GLY A 110 18.31 -10.10 6.71
CA GLY A 110 18.42 -11.03 5.59
C GLY A 110 17.08 -11.08 4.84
N PRO A 111 17.06 -11.34 3.52
CA PRO A 111 15.80 -11.67 2.87
C PRO A 111 15.13 -12.79 3.69
N PRO A 112 13.81 -12.72 3.94
CA PRO A 112 13.12 -13.84 4.57
C PRO A 112 13.51 -15.11 3.81
N ASP A 113 13.87 -16.17 4.54
CA ASP A 113 14.20 -17.47 3.94
C ASP A 113 13.02 -17.86 3.02
N ASP A 114 13.32 -18.40 1.84
CA ASP A 114 12.30 -18.81 0.84
C ASP A 114 11.33 -19.84 1.46
N GLN A 115 11.77 -20.53 2.50
CA GLN A 115 10.99 -21.49 3.28
C GLN A 115 10.00 -20.84 4.27
N ASP A 116 10.22 -19.57 4.64
CA ASP A 116 9.38 -18.78 5.55
C ASP A 116 8.50 -17.76 4.81
N ALA A 117 8.52 -17.79 3.47
CA ALA A 117 7.54 -17.13 2.62
C ALA A 117 6.16 -17.75 2.84
N ARG A 118 5.52 -17.39 3.95
CA ARG A 118 4.09 -17.58 4.10
C ARG A 118 3.44 -16.88 2.92
N PRO A 119 2.52 -17.53 2.19
CA PRO A 119 1.72 -16.84 1.20
C PRO A 119 1.16 -15.60 1.89
N LEU A 120 1.58 -14.42 1.44
CA LEU A 120 0.90 -13.21 1.84
C LEU A 120 -0.52 -13.41 1.31
N GLU A 121 -1.46 -13.73 2.19
CA GLU A 121 -2.86 -13.64 1.84
C GLU A 121 -3.02 -12.27 1.21
N PRO A 122 -3.54 -12.19 -0.02
CA PRO A 122 -3.58 -10.93 -0.73
C PRO A 122 -4.27 -9.92 0.17
N MET A 123 -3.50 -8.92 0.62
CA MET A 123 -4.07 -7.83 1.39
C MET A 123 -5.24 -7.31 0.56
N PRO A 124 -6.41 -7.08 1.17
CA PRO A 124 -7.56 -6.57 0.43
C PRO A 124 -7.10 -5.34 -0.34
N ARG A 125 -7.24 -5.37 -1.68
CA ARG A 125 -6.58 -4.44 -2.63
C ARG A 125 -6.71 -2.96 -2.25
N ALA A 126 -7.76 -2.60 -1.52
CA ALA A 126 -7.80 -1.47 -0.59
C ALA A 126 -8.93 -1.72 0.43
N LEU A 127 -8.83 -1.21 1.65
CA LEU A 127 -9.99 -1.13 2.55
C LEU A 127 -10.86 0.05 2.12
N ALA A 128 -12.13 -0.21 1.81
CA ALA A 128 -13.08 0.84 1.51
C ALA A 128 -13.81 1.35 2.76
N CYS A 129 -13.95 0.52 3.79
CA CYS A 129 -14.43 0.97 5.10
C CYS A 129 -13.50 0.47 6.20
N ILE A 130 -12.60 1.34 6.64
CA ILE A 130 -11.63 1.04 7.71
C ILE A 130 -12.37 0.65 9.00
N CYS A 131 -13.41 1.39 9.39
CA CYS A 131 -14.16 1.14 10.64
C CYS A 131 -14.89 -0.21 10.70
N ARG A 132 -15.06 -0.89 9.55
CA ARG A 132 -15.77 -2.18 9.44
C ARG A 132 -14.90 -3.23 8.76
N GLU A 133 -13.63 -2.91 8.54
CA GLU A 133 -12.64 -3.76 7.87
C GLU A 133 -13.17 -4.37 6.57
N ARG A 134 -13.90 -3.57 5.78
CA ARG A 134 -14.46 -4.00 4.49
C ARG A 134 -13.52 -3.64 3.36
N SER A 135 -13.16 -4.65 2.56
CA SER A 135 -12.41 -4.47 1.33
C SER A 135 -13.21 -3.71 0.28
N SER A 136 -12.51 -3.03 -0.61
CA SER A 136 -13.09 -2.43 -1.81
C SER A 136 -13.71 -3.49 -2.72
N GLU A 137 -13.19 -4.72 -2.72
CA GLU A 137 -13.76 -5.84 -3.47
C GLU A 137 -15.21 -6.16 -3.10
N ALA A 138 -15.55 -6.06 -1.81
CA ALA A 138 -16.94 -6.23 -1.36
C ALA A 138 -17.88 -5.17 -1.98
N ILE A 139 -17.37 -3.98 -2.29
CA ILE A 139 -18.10 -2.93 -3.03
C ILE A 139 -17.98 -3.15 -4.53
N TYR A 140 -16.87 -3.63 -5.09
CA TYR A 140 -16.79 -3.90 -6.52
C TYR A 140 -17.81 -4.96 -6.96
N ARG A 141 -17.97 -6.04 -6.17
CA ARG A 141 -19.01 -7.06 -6.39
C ARG A 141 -20.43 -6.49 -6.31
N SER A 142 -20.63 -5.35 -5.66
CA SER A 142 -21.95 -4.70 -5.59
C SER A 142 -22.43 -4.19 -6.94
N ALA A 143 -21.53 -3.62 -7.74
CA ALA A 143 -21.85 -3.12 -9.07
C ALA A 143 -22.21 -4.28 -10.00
N ASP A 144 -21.47 -5.39 -9.92
CA ASP A 144 -21.72 -6.60 -10.72
C ASP A 144 -23.05 -7.29 -10.34
N GLN A 145 -23.51 -7.11 -9.09
CA GLN A 145 -24.79 -7.63 -8.59
C GLN A 145 -25.96 -6.66 -8.83
N GLY A 146 -25.73 -5.56 -9.55
CA GLY A 146 -26.76 -4.59 -9.94
C GLY A 146 -27.21 -3.65 -8.82
N TRP A 147 -26.40 -3.43 -7.78
CA TRP A 147 -26.70 -2.43 -6.76
C TRP A 147 -26.36 -1.05 -7.32
N THR A 148 -27.31 -0.12 -7.21
CA THR A 148 -27.24 1.19 -7.89
C THR A 148 -27.21 2.36 -6.91
N THR A 149 -27.31 2.09 -5.61
CA THR A 149 -27.32 3.12 -4.56
C THR A 149 -26.40 2.78 -3.41
N VAL A 150 -25.90 3.82 -2.74
CA VAL A 150 -25.04 3.68 -1.55
C VAL A 150 -25.78 2.97 -0.40
N GLU A 151 -27.10 3.15 -0.25
CA GLU A 151 -27.89 2.47 0.79
C GLU A 151 -28.02 0.95 0.54
N GLU A 152 -28.08 0.51 -0.72
CA GLU A 152 -28.05 -0.93 -1.04
C GLU A 152 -26.70 -1.53 -0.69
N VAL A 153 -25.60 -0.88 -1.07
CA VAL A 153 -24.24 -1.29 -0.72
C VAL A 153 -24.07 -1.37 0.80
N LYS A 154 -24.51 -0.34 1.53
CA LYS A 154 -24.51 -0.32 3.00
C LYS A 154 -25.25 -1.52 3.59
N ARG A 155 -26.49 -1.80 3.17
CA ARG A 155 -27.31 -2.88 3.72
C ARG A 155 -26.72 -4.26 3.48
N ARG A 156 -26.11 -4.46 2.31
CA ARG A 156 -25.60 -5.77 1.89
C ARG A 156 -24.18 -6.08 2.40
N THR A 157 -23.34 -5.05 2.53
CA THR A 157 -21.93 -5.23 2.94
C THR A 157 -21.66 -4.85 4.40
N GLY A 158 -22.55 -4.08 5.02
CA GLY A 158 -22.35 -3.56 6.37
C GLY A 158 -21.32 -2.42 6.46
N VAL A 159 -20.93 -1.81 5.32
CA VAL A 159 -20.19 -0.54 5.32
C VAL A 159 -21.04 0.58 5.92
N ALA A 160 -20.40 1.68 6.31
CA ALA A 160 -21.05 2.85 6.95
C ALA A 160 -21.71 2.61 8.33
N PHE A 161 -21.67 1.39 8.89
CA PHE A 161 -22.11 1.09 10.27
C PHE A 161 -21.02 1.24 11.33
N GLY A 162 -19.84 1.76 10.97
CA GLY A 162 -18.76 1.99 11.93
C GLY A 162 -18.92 3.31 12.69
N GLU A 163 -18.00 3.57 13.62
CA GLU A 163 -17.92 4.81 14.41
C GLU A 163 -17.96 6.09 13.56
N CYS A 164 -17.39 6.04 12.35
CA CYS A 164 -17.43 7.18 11.43
C CYS A 164 -18.80 7.40 10.77
N GLN A 165 -19.76 6.48 10.92
CA GLN A 165 -21.10 6.54 10.33
C GLN A 165 -21.08 6.87 8.82
N GLY A 166 -20.15 6.25 8.08
CA GLY A 166 -20.05 6.42 6.63
C GLY A 166 -19.28 7.66 6.14
N ARG A 167 -18.86 8.58 7.02
CA ARG A 167 -18.15 9.82 6.64
C ARG A 167 -16.89 9.61 5.79
N ARG A 168 -16.20 8.48 5.98
CA ARG A 168 -14.96 8.14 5.26
C ARG A 168 -15.19 7.35 3.97
N CYS A 169 -16.27 6.60 3.87
CA CYS A 169 -16.44 5.61 2.80
C CYS A 169 -17.57 5.92 1.81
N VAL A 170 -18.60 6.68 2.22
CA VAL A 170 -19.79 6.95 1.40
C VAL A 170 -19.45 7.66 0.10
N ALA A 171 -18.59 8.68 0.13
CA ALA A 171 -18.20 9.41 -1.07
C ALA A 171 -17.49 8.50 -2.08
N THR A 172 -16.56 7.66 -1.63
CA THR A 172 -15.86 6.70 -2.48
C THR A 172 -16.80 5.64 -3.07
N ILE A 173 -17.78 5.17 -2.29
CA ILE A 173 -18.81 4.24 -2.78
C ILE A 173 -19.66 4.93 -3.86
N ALA A 174 -20.11 6.16 -3.63
CA ALA A 174 -20.89 6.93 -4.61
C ALA A 174 -20.12 7.12 -5.92
N THR A 175 -18.84 7.54 -5.85
CA THR A 175 -17.97 7.64 -7.03
C THR A 175 -17.85 6.32 -7.77
N ARG A 176 -17.75 5.20 -7.05
CA ARG A 176 -17.66 3.88 -7.68
C ARG A 176 -18.95 3.45 -8.39
N LEU A 177 -20.09 3.89 -7.87
CA LEU A 177 -21.41 3.67 -8.48
C LEU A 177 -21.75 4.70 -9.56
N ASP A 178 -20.76 5.52 -9.97
CA ASP A 178 -20.93 6.61 -10.94
C ASP A 178 -22.01 7.63 -10.56
N GLN A 179 -22.13 7.90 -9.26
CA GLN A 179 -23.12 8.85 -8.74
C GLN A 179 -22.48 10.19 -8.42
N ALA A 180 -23.07 11.26 -8.96
CA ALA A 180 -22.68 12.61 -8.60
C ALA A 180 -23.07 12.93 -7.15
N PRO A 181 -22.34 13.81 -6.43
CA PRO A 181 -22.64 14.17 -5.04
C PRO A 181 -24.07 14.68 -4.80
N GLY A 182 -24.77 15.17 -5.83
CA GLY A 182 -26.16 15.64 -5.76
C GLY A 182 -27.23 14.55 -5.92
N GLU A 183 -26.86 13.34 -6.33
CA GLU A 183 -27.83 12.28 -6.59
C GLU A 183 -28.40 11.69 -5.30
N ARG A 184 -29.69 11.31 -5.36
CA ARG A 184 -30.38 10.69 -4.23
C ARG A 184 -29.74 9.37 -3.80
N GLY A 185 -29.20 8.60 -4.75
CA GLY A 185 -28.54 7.34 -4.47
C GLY A 185 -27.13 7.48 -3.87
N ALA A 186 -26.48 8.64 -4.03
CA ALA A 186 -25.10 8.90 -3.62
C ALA A 186 -24.92 9.10 -2.10
N ARG A 187 -26.00 9.05 -1.31
CA ARG A 187 -26.03 9.47 0.09
C ARG A 187 -26.67 8.42 0.97
N ILE A 188 -26.22 8.38 2.22
CA ILE A 188 -26.92 7.67 3.29
C ILE A 188 -27.76 8.65 4.09
N THR A 189 -28.83 8.17 4.72
CA THR A 189 -29.62 9.00 5.64
C THR A 189 -28.85 9.17 6.96
N PRO A 190 -28.43 10.40 7.35
CA PRO A 190 -27.84 10.62 8.66
C PRO A 190 -28.85 10.31 9.76
N ARG A 191 -28.42 9.64 10.83
CA ARG A 191 -29.25 9.37 12.00
C ARG A 191 -28.61 10.03 13.22
N PRO A 192 -29.37 10.75 14.06
CA PRO A 192 -28.87 11.23 15.34
C PRO A 192 -28.38 10.06 16.22
N PRO A 193 -27.31 10.25 17.01
CA PRO A 193 -26.45 11.44 17.07
C PRO A 193 -25.45 11.51 15.88
N LEU A 194 -25.14 12.72 15.40
CA LEU A 194 -24.23 12.98 14.25
C LEU A 194 -22.80 12.47 14.48
N VAL A 195 -22.38 12.47 15.73
CA VAL A 195 -21.15 11.84 16.24
C VAL A 195 -21.53 10.98 17.42
N PRO A 196 -20.80 9.89 17.68
CA PRO A 196 -21.06 9.09 18.86
C PRO A 196 -20.83 9.91 20.12
N VAL A 197 -21.80 9.83 21.03
CA VAL A 197 -21.80 10.53 22.31
C VAL A 197 -22.01 9.50 23.42
N PRO A 198 -21.35 9.65 24.58
CA PRO A 198 -21.61 8.79 25.73
C PRO A 198 -23.09 8.82 26.12
N ALA A 199 -23.65 7.66 26.44
CA ALA A 199 -25.06 7.56 26.83
C ALA A 199 -25.39 8.42 28.07
N SER A 200 -24.43 8.62 28.98
CA SER A 200 -24.58 9.51 30.14
C SER A 200 -24.85 10.96 29.76
N VAL A 201 -24.30 11.45 28.64
CA VAL A 201 -24.57 12.79 28.13
C VAL A 201 -26.01 12.88 27.66
N LEU A 202 -26.50 11.88 26.92
CA LEU A 202 -27.91 11.84 26.49
C LEU A 202 -28.87 11.73 27.68
N ALA A 203 -28.51 10.95 28.71
CA ALA A 203 -29.29 10.81 29.93
C ALA A 203 -29.39 12.15 30.71
N ALA A 204 -28.34 12.98 30.69
CA ALA A 204 -28.36 14.29 31.32
C ALA A 204 -29.31 15.30 30.64
N PHE A 205 -29.73 15.05 29.39
CA PHE A 205 -30.74 15.84 28.68
C PHE A 205 -32.14 15.19 28.71
N ALA A 206 -32.30 14.06 29.40
CA ALA A 206 -33.57 13.34 29.49
C ALA A 206 -34.43 13.78 30.70
N ASP A 207 -33.88 14.57 31.63
CA ASP A 207 -34.65 15.23 32.69
C ASP A 207 -35.05 16.64 32.22
N PRO A 208 -36.36 17.01 32.30
CA PRO A 208 -36.88 18.30 31.85
C PRO A 208 -36.42 19.50 32.67
#